data_AF-C1MTC4-F1
#
_entry.id   AF-C1MTC4-F1
#
_cell.length_a   1.000
_cell.length_b   1.000
_cell.length_c   1.000
_cell.angle_alpha   90.00
_cell.angle_beta   90.00
_cell.angle_gamma   90.00
#
_symmetry.space_group_name_H-M   'P 1'
#
loop_
_entity.id
_entity.type
_entity.pdbx_description
1 polymer ?
#
loop_
_entity_poly.entity_id
_entity_poly.type
_entity_poly.pdbx_seq_one_letter_code
_entity_poly.pdbx_strand_id
1 'polypeptide(L)'
;MSYEDAHAIIRRSRPQANPYQVSWDIARSRLLAERLEDIYLYTQVDGGGNSIDQKGDWIKRDVEAAEIGVIRQIFERGVEADLGLVSALCEMGCPRAEEEKKEEKKK
;
A
#
# COMPACT_ATOMS: atom_id res chain seq x y z
N MET A 1 -13.74 -17.52 19.91
CA MET A 1 -12.51 -17.90 19.21
C MET A 1 -12.12 -16.71 18.34
N SER A 2 -10.95 -16.12 18.54
CA SER A 2 -10.54 -14.93 17.78
C SER A 2 -10.04 -15.32 16.38
N TYR A 3 -9.98 -14.35 15.47
CA TYR A 3 -9.43 -14.53 14.13
C TYR A 3 -7.97 -15.03 14.18
N GLU A 4 -7.18 -14.47 15.11
CA GLU A 4 -5.80 -14.86 15.40
C GLU A 4 -5.70 -16.34 15.81
N ASP A 5 -6.57 -16.80 16.70
CA ASP A 5 -6.59 -18.19 17.19
C ASP A 5 -6.92 -19.18 16.06
N ALA A 6 -7.91 -18.84 15.23
CA ALA A 6 -8.30 -19.67 14.09
C ALA A 6 -7.17 -19.78 13.05
N HIS A 7 -6.46 -18.68 12.81
CA HIS A 7 -5.36 -18.63 11.85
C HIS A 7 -4.13 -19.42 12.35
N ALA A 8 -3.84 -19.37 13.65
CA ALA A 8 -2.77 -20.16 14.27
C ALA A 8 -3.01 -21.68 14.16
N ILE A 9 -4.26 -22.12 14.35
CA ILE A 9 -4.65 -23.53 14.22
C ILE A 9 -4.47 -24.01 12.77
N ILE A 10 -4.90 -23.21 11.79
CA ILE A 10 -4.77 -23.53 10.36
C ILE A 10 -3.29 -23.65 9.96
N ARG A 11 -2.45 -22.69 10.35
CA ARG A 11 -0.99 -22.71 10.09
C ARG A 11 -0.32 -23.97 10.68
N ARG A 12 -0.70 -24.36 11.90
CA ARG A 12 -0.14 -25.54 12.57
C ARG A 12 -0.61 -26.86 11.93
N SER A 13 -1.84 -26.89 11.42
CA SER A 13 -2.47 -28.11 10.90
C SER A 13 -2.11 -28.38 9.44
N ARG A 14 -1.78 -27.34 8.66
CA ARG A 14 -1.30 -27.44 7.28
C ARG A 14 -0.21 -26.40 7.00
N PRO A 15 1.05 -26.68 7.36
CA PRO A 15 2.16 -25.75 7.14
C PRO A 15 2.37 -25.38 5.66
N GLN A 16 1.86 -26.18 4.72
CA GLN A 16 1.92 -25.91 3.27
C GLN A 16 0.67 -25.25 2.66
N ALA A 17 -0.39 -24.99 3.43
CA ALA A 17 -1.66 -24.52 2.88
C ALA A 17 -2.16 -23.25 3.57
N ASN A 18 -1.41 -22.15 3.43
CA ASN A 18 -2.10 -20.87 3.30
C ASN A 18 -2.46 -20.74 1.81
N PRO A 19 -3.73 -20.99 1.39
CA PRO A 19 -4.13 -20.89 -0.02
C PRO A 19 -3.91 -19.49 -0.60
N TYR A 20 -3.81 -18.48 0.28
CA TYR A 20 -3.50 -17.12 -0.10
C TYR A 20 -2.00 -16.85 -0.20
N GLN A 21 -1.12 -17.69 0.34
CA GLN A 21 0.32 -17.47 0.24
C GLN A 21 0.80 -17.62 -1.19
N VAL A 22 0.43 -18.71 -1.87
CA VAL A 22 0.80 -18.91 -3.29
C VAL A 22 0.20 -17.81 -4.16
N SER A 23 -1.05 -17.46 -3.91
CA SER A 23 -1.74 -16.36 -4.61
C SER A 23 -1.06 -15.01 -4.37
N TRP A 24 -0.65 -14.75 -3.13
CA TRP A 24 0.10 -13.56 -2.73
C TRP A 24 1.47 -13.52 -3.38
N ASP A 25 2.23 -14.61 -3.39
CA ASP A 25 3.56 -14.66 -4.00
C ASP A 25 3.50 -14.41 -5.51
N ILE A 26 2.49 -14.96 -6.19
CA ILE A 26 2.23 -14.68 -7.62
C ILE A 26 1.86 -13.21 -7.83
N ALA A 27 0.94 -12.66 -7.03
CA ALA A 27 0.50 -11.28 -7.14
C ALA A 27 1.65 -10.30 -6.84
N ARG A 28 2.41 -10.56 -5.77
CA ARG A 28 3.62 -9.83 -5.35
C ARG A 28 4.65 -9.83 -6.47
N SER A 29 4.95 -10.99 -7.06
CA SER A 29 5.90 -11.09 -8.18
C SER A 29 5.47 -10.26 -9.39
N ARG A 30 4.15 -10.22 -9.69
CA ARG A 30 3.61 -9.40 -10.78
C ARG A 30 3.64 -7.90 -10.47
N LEU A 31 3.30 -7.50 -9.25
CA LEU A 31 3.32 -6.10 -8.81
C LEU A 31 4.73 -5.52 -8.82
N LEU A 32 5.71 -6.35 -8.50
CA LEU A 32 7.12 -5.98 -8.43
C LEU A 32 7.91 -6.28 -9.72
N ALA A 33 7.25 -6.83 -10.74
CA ALA A 33 7.87 -7.04 -12.03
C ALA A 33 8.39 -5.70 -12.56
N GLU A 34 9.64 -5.69 -13.03
CA GLU A 34 10.32 -4.49 -13.55
C GLU A 34 10.56 -3.36 -12.52
N ARG A 35 10.37 -3.63 -11.22
CA ARG A 35 10.56 -2.65 -10.13
C ARG A 35 11.78 -2.91 -9.25
N LEU A 36 12.77 -3.61 -9.79
CA LEU A 36 14.02 -3.90 -9.06
C LEU A 36 14.73 -2.62 -8.59
N GLU A 37 14.69 -1.56 -9.40
CA GLU A 37 15.26 -0.27 -9.05
C GLU A 37 14.48 0.43 -7.92
N ASP A 38 13.14 0.39 -7.97
CA ASP A 38 12.29 0.93 -6.90
C ASP A 38 12.57 0.23 -5.57
N ILE A 39 12.70 -1.10 -5.58
CA ILE A 39 13.03 -1.89 -4.39
C ILE A 39 14.41 -1.48 -3.85
N TYR A 40 15.40 -1.38 -4.73
CA TYR A 40 16.74 -0.94 -4.34
C TYR A 40 16.73 0.47 -3.73
N LEU A 41 16.09 1.43 -4.40
CA LEU A 41 15.97 2.81 -3.90
C LEU A 41 15.24 2.86 -2.56
N TYR A 42 14.17 2.08 -2.40
CA TYR A 42 13.44 2.01 -1.14
C TYR A 42 14.35 1.56 0.01
N THR A 43 15.20 0.55 -0.19
CA THR A 43 16.16 0.12 0.87
C THR A 43 17.11 1.25 1.31
N GLN A 44 17.49 2.13 0.37
CA GLN A 44 18.47 3.19 0.60
C GLN A 44 17.83 4.44 1.21
N VAL A 45 16.62 4.80 0.78
CA VAL A 45 15.99 6.10 1.08
C VAL A 45 14.98 5.99 2.21
N ASP A 46 14.08 5.00 2.14
CA ASP A 46 12.90 4.91 3.01
C ASP A 46 13.03 3.80 4.06
N GLY A 47 13.75 2.73 3.74
CA GLY A 47 13.93 1.54 4.59
C GLY A 47 14.94 1.70 5.73
N GLY A 48 15.64 2.85 5.80
CA GLY A 48 16.58 3.15 6.88
C GLY A 48 17.99 2.58 6.69
N GLY A 49 18.33 2.06 5.52
CA GLY A 49 19.67 1.59 5.17
C GLY A 49 20.08 0.27 5.84
N ASN A 50 21.01 -0.45 5.19
CA ASN A 50 21.49 -1.77 5.60
C ASN A 50 22.13 -1.71 6.99
N SER A 51 21.48 -2.27 8.00
CA SER A 51 22.06 -2.39 9.34
C SER A 51 22.87 -3.68 9.45
N ILE A 52 24.15 -3.60 9.04
CA ILE A 52 25.15 -4.67 9.17
C ILE A 52 25.20 -5.26 10.60
N ASP A 53 24.87 -4.44 11.60
CA ASP A 53 24.92 -4.80 13.01
C ASP A 53 23.84 -5.80 13.45
N GLN A 54 22.78 -6.00 12.66
CA GLN A 54 21.61 -6.80 13.07
C GLN A 54 21.75 -8.32 12.84
N LYS A 55 22.95 -8.82 12.51
CA LYS A 55 23.32 -10.26 12.38
C LYS A 55 22.20 -11.21 11.92
N GLY A 56 22.26 -11.63 10.66
CA GLY A 56 21.34 -12.56 10.02
C GLY A 56 21.47 -12.46 8.51
N ASP A 57 20.55 -13.06 7.75
CA ASP A 57 20.43 -12.77 6.31
C ASP A 57 19.76 -11.40 6.12
N TRP A 58 20.50 -10.36 6.51
CA TRP A 58 20.06 -8.97 6.52
C TRP A 58 19.63 -8.53 5.11
N ILE A 59 20.31 -9.03 4.08
CA ILE A 59 19.95 -8.81 2.68
C ILE A 59 18.52 -9.28 2.42
N LYS A 60 18.21 -10.53 2.77
CA LYS A 60 16.86 -11.08 2.51
C LYS A 60 15.77 -10.33 3.27
N ARG A 61 16.02 -10.01 4.55
CA ARG A 61 15.06 -9.28 5.38
C ARG A 61 14.81 -7.88 4.86
N ASP A 62 15.87 -7.15 4.51
CA ASP A 62 15.78 -5.76 4.08
C ASP A 62 15.13 -5.70 2.68
N VAL A 63 15.37 -6.69 1.82
CA VAL A 63 14.67 -6.86 0.54
C VAL A 63 13.19 -7.17 0.75
N GLU A 64 12.82 -8.13 1.61
CA GLU A 64 11.41 -8.43 1.90
C GLU A 64 10.66 -7.21 2.46
N ALA A 65 11.30 -6.45 3.35
CA ALA A 65 10.74 -5.21 3.90
C ALA A 65 10.59 -4.13 2.82
N ALA A 66 11.58 -3.97 1.94
CA ALA A 66 11.53 -3.01 0.85
C ALA A 66 10.46 -3.36 -0.18
N GLU A 67 10.30 -4.64 -0.52
CA GLU A 67 9.24 -5.09 -1.41
C GLU A 67 7.84 -4.77 -0.86
N ILE A 68 7.62 -4.98 0.43
CA ILE A 68 6.36 -4.59 1.10
C ILE A 68 6.17 -3.08 1.06
N GLY A 69 7.25 -2.32 1.31
CA GLY A 69 7.26 -0.86 1.26
C GLY A 69 6.89 -0.29 -0.10
N VAL A 70 7.50 -0.81 -1.16
CA VAL A 70 7.19 -0.43 -2.56
C VAL A 70 5.74 -0.74 -2.89
N ILE A 71 5.24 -1.94 -2.54
CA ILE A 71 3.84 -2.31 -2.75
C ILE A 71 2.91 -1.32 -2.04
N ARG A 72 3.22 -0.97 -0.79
CA ARG A 72 2.44 0.02 -0.02
C ARG A 72 2.40 1.37 -0.72
N GLN A 73 3.55 1.87 -1.19
CA GLN A 73 3.62 3.15 -1.92
C GLN A 73 2.79 3.14 -3.21
N ILE A 74 2.73 2.01 -3.93
CA ILE A 74 1.87 1.87 -5.13
C ILE A 74 0.40 2.10 -4.76
N PHE A 75 -0.08 1.45 -3.70
CA PHE A 75 -1.47 1.60 -3.26
C PHE A 75 -1.75 3.00 -2.70
N GLU A 76 -0.85 3.56 -1.91
CA GLU A 76 -0.99 4.92 -1.36
C GLU A 76 -1.13 5.96 -2.47
N ARG A 77 -0.29 5.89 -3.51
CA ARG A 77 -0.40 6.79 -4.68
C ARG A 77 -1.73 6.63 -5.42
N GLY A 78 -2.24 5.40 -5.53
CA GLY A 78 -3.54 5.13 -6.13
C GLY A 78 -4.67 5.79 -5.34
N VAL A 79 -4.67 5.61 -4.02
CA VAL A 79 -5.65 6.23 -3.11
C VAL A 79 -5.56 7.76 -3.17
N GLU A 80 -4.35 8.32 -3.16
CA GLU A 80 -4.15 9.77 -3.28
C GLU A 80 -4.69 10.32 -4.60
N ALA A 81 -4.47 9.62 -5.71
CA ALA A 81 -5.01 10.00 -7.01
C ALA A 81 -6.55 9.96 -7.04
N ASP A 82 -7.15 8.90 -6.49
CA ASP A 82 -8.61 8.76 -6.39
C ASP A 82 -9.22 9.85 -5.51
N LEU A 83 -8.61 10.14 -4.35
CA LEU A 83 -9.04 11.23 -3.47
C LEU A 83 -8.91 12.60 -4.15
N GLY A 84 -7.83 12.83 -4.90
CA GLY A 84 -7.64 14.04 -5.69
C GLY A 84 -8.74 14.21 -6.75
N LEU A 85 -9.11 13.14 -7.45
CA LEU A 85 -10.20 13.14 -8.42
C LEU A 85 -11.55 13.44 -7.76
N VAL A 86 -11.85 12.78 -6.63
CA VAL A 86 -13.09 13.03 -5.87
C VAL A 86 -13.14 14.48 -5.39
N SER A 87 -12.04 15.02 -4.87
CA SER A 87 -11.96 16.43 -4.47
C SER A 87 -12.28 17.37 -5.63
N ALA A 88 -11.66 17.15 -6.80
CA ALA A 88 -11.91 17.95 -8.00
C ALA A 88 -13.35 17.85 -8.49
N LEU A 89 -13.95 16.65 -8.44
CA LEU A 89 -15.36 16.45 -8.78
C LEU A 89 -16.29 17.13 -7.79
N CYS A 90 -15.97 17.12 -6.49
CA CYS A 90 -16.70 17.87 -5.48
C CYS A 90 -16.61 19.37 -5.73
N GLU A 91 -15.45 19.90 -6.15
CA GLU A 91 -15.30 21.31 -6.52
C GLU A 91 -16.09 21.70 -7.78
N MET A 92 -16.21 20.80 -8.76
CA MET A 92 -17.00 21.04 -9.98
C MET A 92 -18.51 20.84 -9.77
N GLY A 93 -18.90 19.88 -8.93
CA GLY A 93 -20.28 19.49 -8.65
C GLY A 93 -20.92 20.24 -7.48
N CYS A 94 -20.14 20.97 -6.69
CA CYS A 94 -20.67 21.97 -5.78
C CYS A 94 -20.95 23.22 -6.62
N PRO A 95 -22.22 23.52 -6.99
CA PRO A 95 -22.51 24.85 -7.48
C PRO A 95 -22.00 25.79 -6.40
N ARG A 96 -21.34 26.87 -6.82
CA ARG A 96 -20.98 27.98 -5.95
C ARG A 96 -22.24 28.37 -5.15
N ALA A 97 -22.44 27.78 -3.97
CA ALA A 97 -23.60 28.01 -3.12
C ALA A 97 -23.63 29.45 -2.58
N GLU A 98 -22.67 30.27 -3.02
CA GLU A 98 -22.51 31.68 -2.76
C GLU A 98 -22.88 32.59 -3.94
N GLU A 99 -22.99 32.08 -5.19
CA GLU A 99 -23.43 32.92 -6.32
C GLU A 99 -24.95 33.04 -6.36
N GLU A 100 -25.70 31.95 -6.08
CA GLU A 100 -27.17 32.00 -6.03
C GLU A 100 -27.71 32.82 -4.83
N LYS A 101 -27.05 32.76 -3.66
CA LYS A 101 -27.44 33.58 -2.50
C LYS A 101 -27.17 35.08 -2.68
N LYS A 102 -26.29 35.47 -3.60
CA LYS A 102 -25.99 36.88 -3.92
C LYS A 102 -26.97 37.47 -4.94
N GLU A 103 -27.57 36.66 -5.79
CA GLU A 103 -28.64 37.12 -6.69
C GLU A 103 -30.01 37.20 -6.01
N GLU A 104 -30.34 36.28 -5.08
CA GLU A 104 -31.60 36.36 -4.32
C GLU A 104 -31.66 37.53 -3.33
N LYS A 105 -30.53 38.04 -2.85
CA LYS A 105 -30.49 39.25 -2.01
C LYS A 105 -30.50 40.57 -2.79
N LYS A 106 -30.44 40.51 -4.13
CA LYS A 106 -30.42 41.68 -5.02
C LYS A 106 -31.71 41.87 -5.84
N LYS A 107 -32.68 40.98 -5.72
CA LYS A 107 -34.06 41.16 -6.22
C LYS A 107 -35.01 41.37 -5.05
#